data_AF-A0A1M3DTD9-F1
#
_entry.id   AF-A0A1M3DTD9-F1
#
_cell.length_a   1.000
_cell.length_b   1.000
_cell.length_c   1.000
_cell.angle_alpha   90.00
_cell.angle_beta   90.00
_cell.angle_gamma   90.00
#
_symmetry.space_group_name_H-M   'P 1'
#
loop_
_entity.id
_entity.type
_entity.pdbx_description
1 polymer ?
#
loop_
_entity_poly.entity_id
_entity_poly.type
_entity_poly.pdbx_seq_one_letter_code
_entity_poly.pdbx_strand_id
1 'polypeptide(L)'
;MMKLLWIALILSGTTQCITAQSQQSIQQKKDSLRLDSLCRKNPSKCLDYGEMIGRNSVFKTLDKETIQPKSTLCFNKKFYYKATINRKNVQGCYYVNTKNGWVAKFDNPQRSCENLMEIKVGDHLEFYAMTGESFSYYINDKGYKYFYTISAPENTVRMSTTFAVKSKPDLESGNHTKLTDQNYPTLEYTIEQSSAGAVYSLFAPVFESQFFVRDYLGSFGTGYYENQHGHTMLSLALHSDPQNVIKIQKITDVAECFNGSSFESQHERSNVIENQIHEERNRELLAQESAVSGDCAAKRKLVELKRDMLEKEKQATELANRAGGRLSVRDLETLAKGNDVLNEAKKHKLELEAKACELRYSNSTTTSEEVKARNNTQLTCISNSVTRINDLITSLQSIDRSRLSSASKLVSKNQEYMQKIKTINLSCRR
;
A
#
# COMPACT_ATOMS: atom_id res chain seq x y z
N MET A 1 2.86 63.54 16.76
CA MET A 1 1.61 62.99 16.19
C MET A 1 1.66 61.50 15.83
N MET A 2 2.80 60.89 15.45
CA MET A 2 2.87 59.47 15.06
C MET A 2 2.59 58.42 16.18
N LYS A 3 2.80 58.74 17.46
CA LYS A 3 2.57 57.79 18.58
C LYS A 3 1.09 57.57 18.94
N LEU A 4 0.22 58.54 18.64
CA LEU A 4 -1.22 58.45 18.92
C LEU A 4 -1.98 57.59 17.90
N LEU A 5 -1.51 57.55 16.66
CA LEU A 5 -2.11 56.70 15.61
C LEU A 5 -1.88 55.20 15.85
N TRP A 6 -0.72 54.83 16.38
CA TRP A 6 -0.39 53.43 16.68
C TRP A 6 -1.20 52.86 17.85
N ILE A 7 -1.46 53.67 18.88
CA ILE A 7 -2.29 53.24 20.02
C ILE A 7 -3.76 53.08 19.59
N ALA A 8 -4.28 53.96 18.74
CA ALA A 8 -5.64 53.85 18.20
C ALA A 8 -5.84 52.62 17.30
N LEU A 9 -4.82 52.24 16.50
CA LEU A 9 -4.83 51.03 15.67
C LEU A 9 -4.75 49.73 16.48
N ILE A 10 -4.02 49.73 17.60
CA ILE A 10 -3.94 48.56 18.50
C ILE A 10 -5.24 48.41 19.32
N LEU A 11 -5.84 49.51 19.76
CA LEU A 11 -7.13 49.50 20.47
C LEU A 11 -8.31 49.11 19.55
N SER A 12 -8.30 49.49 18.28
CA SER A 12 -9.33 49.06 17.31
C SER A 12 -9.15 47.60 16.88
N GLY A 13 -7.91 47.13 16.72
CA GLY A 13 -7.63 45.71 16.41
C GLY A 13 -7.97 44.76 17.56
N THR A 14 -7.71 45.16 18.81
CA THR A 14 -8.05 44.34 19.99
C THR A 14 -9.55 44.30 20.25
N THR A 15 -10.28 45.41 20.06
CA THR A 15 -11.75 45.42 20.20
C THR A 15 -12.47 44.59 19.13
N GLN A 16 -11.97 44.56 17.88
CA GLN A 16 -12.53 43.70 16.82
C GLN A 16 -12.29 42.20 17.06
N CYS A 17 -11.15 41.82 17.63
CA CYS A 17 -10.89 40.42 18.02
C CYS A 17 -11.78 39.97 19.19
N ILE A 18 -12.00 40.85 20.19
CA ILE A 18 -12.84 40.52 21.36
C ILE A 18 -14.31 40.35 20.96
N THR A 19 -14.83 41.20 20.06
CA THR A 19 -16.22 41.09 19.60
C THR A 19 -16.45 39.83 18.77
N ALA A 20 -15.54 39.47 17.87
CA ALA A 20 -15.62 38.23 17.08
C ALA A 20 -15.60 36.96 17.97
N GLN A 21 -14.70 36.91 18.96
CA GLN A 21 -14.66 35.81 19.93
C GLN A 21 -15.93 35.75 20.79
N SER A 22 -16.47 36.90 21.18
CA SER A 22 -17.72 36.96 21.95
C SER A 22 -18.92 36.44 21.14
N GLN A 23 -19.03 36.80 19.86
CA GLN A 23 -20.12 36.36 18.98
C GLN A 23 -20.06 34.86 18.71
N GLN A 24 -18.85 34.32 18.48
CA GLN A 24 -18.65 32.90 18.34
C GLN A 24 -19.08 32.15 19.61
N SER A 25 -18.65 32.61 20.79
CA SER A 25 -19.03 31.97 22.07
C SER A 25 -20.55 31.97 22.33
N ILE A 26 -21.25 33.05 21.94
CA ILE A 26 -22.70 33.15 22.04
C ILE A 26 -23.37 32.17 21.09
N GLN A 27 -22.88 32.06 19.85
CA GLN A 27 -23.42 31.13 18.86
C GLN A 27 -23.22 29.67 19.29
N GLN A 28 -22.02 29.32 19.77
CA GLN A 28 -21.72 27.99 20.31
C GLN A 28 -22.67 27.61 21.45
N LYS A 29 -22.98 28.57 22.34
CA LYS A 29 -23.96 28.36 23.41
C LYS A 29 -25.38 28.14 22.88
N LYS A 30 -25.80 28.88 21.84
CA LYS A 30 -27.10 28.68 21.19
C LYS A 30 -27.22 27.32 20.52
N ASP A 31 -26.17 26.87 19.82
CA ASP A 31 -26.17 25.59 19.11
C ASP A 31 -26.22 24.42 20.09
N SER A 32 -25.45 24.47 21.16
CA SER A 32 -25.52 23.48 22.25
C SER A 32 -26.92 23.43 22.87
N LEU A 33 -27.53 24.59 23.19
CA LEU A 33 -28.88 24.64 23.74
C LEU A 33 -29.95 24.13 22.76
N ARG A 34 -29.74 24.33 21.45
CA ARG A 34 -30.65 23.85 20.40
C ARG A 34 -30.56 22.33 20.25
N LEU A 35 -29.35 21.76 20.31
CA LEU A 35 -29.13 20.33 20.35
C LEU A 35 -29.81 19.73 21.60
N ASP A 36 -29.59 20.33 22.78
CA ASP A 36 -30.24 19.92 24.03
C ASP A 36 -31.77 20.01 23.94
N SER A 37 -32.31 21.05 23.30
CA SER A 37 -33.76 21.22 23.09
C SER A 37 -34.34 20.17 22.14
N LEU A 38 -33.65 19.86 21.04
CA LEU A 38 -34.02 18.75 20.15
C LEU A 38 -34.01 17.42 20.91
N CYS A 39 -33.06 17.26 21.84
CA CYS A 39 -32.93 16.09 22.68
C CYS A 39 -33.98 15.95 23.76
N ARG A 40 -34.40 17.06 24.38
CA ARG A 40 -35.53 17.04 25.31
C ARG A 40 -36.84 16.68 24.62
N LYS A 41 -37.02 17.06 23.36
CA LYS A 41 -38.23 16.73 22.58
C LYS A 41 -38.27 15.28 22.10
N ASN A 42 -37.13 14.60 22.01
CA ASN A 42 -37.08 13.19 21.62
C ASN A 42 -35.91 12.47 22.34
N PRO A 43 -36.05 12.17 23.64
CA PRO A 43 -34.95 11.69 24.48
C PRO A 43 -34.31 10.39 23.97
N SER A 44 -35.11 9.51 23.38
CA SER A 44 -34.66 8.24 22.79
C SER A 44 -33.74 8.42 21.58
N LYS A 45 -33.71 9.60 20.95
CA LYS A 45 -32.76 9.90 19.85
C LYS A 45 -31.43 10.45 20.36
N CYS A 46 -31.34 10.86 21.63
CA CYS A 46 -30.21 11.63 22.14
C CYS A 46 -29.36 10.98 23.22
N LEU A 47 -29.84 9.90 23.84
CA LEU A 47 -28.98 9.01 24.62
C LEU A 47 -27.78 8.55 23.77
N ASP A 48 -28.00 8.30 22.48
CA ASP A 48 -26.97 7.93 21.51
C ASP A 48 -25.97 9.06 21.17
N TYR A 49 -26.34 10.34 21.31
CA TYR A 49 -25.49 11.46 20.87
C TYR A 49 -24.34 11.78 21.81
N GLY A 50 -24.59 11.78 23.11
CA GLY A 50 -23.58 12.13 24.12
C GLY A 50 -22.39 11.17 24.17
N GLU A 51 -22.60 9.94 23.70
CA GLU A 51 -21.57 8.90 23.56
C GLU A 51 -20.83 8.99 22.20
N MET A 52 -21.43 9.63 21.19
CA MET A 52 -20.88 9.69 19.83
C MET A 52 -20.14 11.00 19.51
N ILE A 53 -20.54 12.12 20.10
CA ILE A 53 -20.00 13.47 19.83
C ILE A 53 -19.88 14.29 21.12
N GLY A 54 -19.00 15.30 21.16
CA GLY A 54 -18.88 16.19 22.33
C GLY A 54 -17.60 16.05 23.16
N ARG A 55 -17.72 16.46 24.44
CA ARG A 55 -16.61 16.47 25.41
C ARG A 55 -16.36 15.11 26.07
N ASN A 56 -17.32 14.18 26.05
CA ASN A 56 -17.12 12.78 26.43
C ASN A 56 -16.77 11.97 25.16
N SER A 57 -15.74 12.48 24.48
CA SER A 57 -15.30 12.09 23.15
C SER A 57 -14.86 10.63 23.07
N VAL A 58 -15.16 9.97 21.94
CA VAL A 58 -14.60 8.65 21.57
C VAL A 58 -13.08 8.62 21.72
N PHE A 59 -12.39 9.73 21.43
CA PHE A 59 -10.94 9.82 21.47
C PHE A 59 -10.37 10.05 22.89
N LYS A 60 -11.16 10.53 23.85
CA LYS A 60 -10.66 10.75 25.22
C LYS A 60 -10.45 9.46 25.99
N THR A 61 -11.25 8.45 25.69
CA THR A 61 -11.17 7.11 26.28
C THR A 61 -10.50 6.12 25.34
N LEU A 62 -9.87 6.61 24.27
CA LEU A 62 -9.26 5.78 23.25
C LEU A 62 -7.85 5.40 23.64
N ASP A 63 -7.63 4.09 23.80
CA ASP A 63 -6.31 3.52 23.95
C ASP A 63 -5.82 3.14 22.55
N LYS A 64 -4.90 3.95 22.00
CA LYS A 64 -4.33 3.69 20.67
C LYS A 64 -3.45 2.45 20.73
N GLU A 65 -3.99 1.31 20.35
CA GLU A 65 -3.29 0.04 20.36
C GLU A 65 -2.76 -0.33 18.97
N THR A 66 -1.57 -0.94 18.95
CA THR A 66 -1.04 -1.57 17.75
C THR A 66 -1.83 -2.84 17.43
N ILE A 67 -2.01 -3.11 16.15
CA ILE A 67 -2.70 -4.34 15.74
C ILE A 67 -1.72 -5.51 15.85
N GLN A 68 -2.09 -6.51 16.64
CA GLN A 68 -1.41 -7.80 16.65
C GLN A 68 -2.07 -8.70 15.60
N PRO A 69 -1.42 -9.02 14.46
CA PRO A 69 -2.10 -9.63 13.33
C PRO A 69 -2.67 -11.03 13.59
N LYS A 70 -2.15 -11.72 14.60
CA LYS A 70 -2.62 -13.06 15.00
C LYS A 70 -3.58 -13.02 16.20
N SER A 71 -3.99 -11.86 16.69
CA SER A 71 -4.92 -11.73 17.81
C SER A 71 -6.39 -11.73 17.35
N THR A 72 -7.29 -11.73 18.33
CA THR A 72 -8.72 -11.47 18.09
C THR A 72 -8.98 -9.96 18.14
N LEU A 73 -9.54 -9.41 17.06
CA LEU A 73 -9.83 -8.00 16.88
C LEU A 73 -11.34 -7.79 16.89
N CYS A 74 -11.87 -7.07 17.88
CA CYS A 74 -13.32 -6.85 18.02
C CYS A 74 -13.72 -5.41 17.68
N PHE A 75 -14.97 -5.23 17.25
CA PHE A 75 -15.54 -3.94 16.83
C PHE A 75 -16.87 -3.71 17.53
N ASN A 76 -17.11 -2.46 17.89
CA ASN A 76 -18.33 -2.05 18.59
C ASN A 76 -19.27 -1.19 17.75
N LYS A 77 -18.83 -0.67 16.60
CA LYS A 77 -19.67 0.11 15.68
C LYS A 77 -19.57 -0.40 14.24
N LYS A 78 -20.67 -0.31 13.50
CA LYS A 78 -20.77 -0.65 12.06
C LYS A 78 -21.42 0.51 11.30
N PHE A 79 -20.75 0.99 10.25
CA PHE A 79 -21.13 2.15 9.46
C PHE A 79 -21.57 1.72 8.06
N TYR A 80 -22.86 1.81 7.77
CA TYR A 80 -23.41 1.51 6.46
C TYR A 80 -23.31 2.71 5.54
N TYR A 81 -22.78 2.53 4.34
CA TYR A 81 -22.59 3.59 3.36
C TYR A 81 -23.20 3.24 2.00
N LYS A 82 -23.59 4.30 1.30
CA LYS A 82 -23.83 4.29 -0.14
C LYS A 82 -22.80 5.23 -0.77
N ALA A 83 -22.10 4.75 -1.78
CA ALA A 83 -21.05 5.52 -2.43
C ALA A 83 -21.09 5.38 -3.96
N THR A 84 -20.50 6.35 -4.63
CA THR A 84 -20.11 6.30 -6.03
C THR A 84 -18.59 6.44 -6.05
N ILE A 85 -17.88 5.34 -6.33
CA ILE A 85 -16.41 5.29 -6.36
C ILE A 85 -15.99 4.96 -7.78
N ASN A 86 -15.14 5.80 -8.40
CA ASN A 86 -14.74 5.65 -9.81
C ASN A 86 -15.95 5.49 -10.75
N ARG A 87 -16.99 6.29 -10.52
CA ARG A 87 -18.28 6.26 -11.24
C ARG A 87 -19.11 4.98 -11.06
N LYS A 88 -18.72 4.07 -10.18
CA LYS A 88 -19.50 2.87 -9.84
C LYS A 88 -20.25 3.07 -8.54
N ASN A 89 -21.56 2.82 -8.58
CA ASN A 89 -22.37 2.83 -7.38
C ASN A 89 -22.09 1.57 -6.56
N VAL A 90 -21.70 1.76 -5.32
CA VAL A 90 -21.40 0.71 -4.36
C VAL A 90 -22.15 0.98 -3.07
N GLN A 91 -22.55 -0.09 -2.40
CA GLN A 91 -23.09 -0.04 -1.06
C GLN A 91 -22.29 -1.00 -0.21
N GLY A 92 -22.10 -0.66 1.05
CA GLY A 92 -21.32 -1.49 1.92
C GLY A 92 -21.29 -0.98 3.35
N CYS A 93 -20.37 -1.52 4.13
CA CYS A 93 -20.07 -0.99 5.45
C CYS A 93 -18.63 -1.24 5.86
N TYR A 94 -18.24 -0.54 6.91
CA TYR A 94 -16.98 -0.75 7.61
C TYR A 94 -17.24 -0.78 9.11
N TYR A 95 -16.30 -1.34 9.84
CA TYR A 95 -16.35 -1.58 11.27
C TYR A 95 -15.39 -0.64 11.98
N VAL A 96 -15.78 -0.16 13.16
CA VAL A 96 -14.97 0.74 13.97
C VAL A 96 -14.93 0.23 15.40
N ASN A 97 -13.72 0.13 15.97
CA ASN A 97 -13.50 -0.07 17.39
C ASN A 97 -13.17 1.30 18.00
N THR A 98 -14.14 1.87 18.71
CA THR A 98 -14.01 3.18 19.36
C THR A 98 -13.24 3.14 20.68
N LYS A 99 -12.77 1.96 21.13
CA LYS A 99 -11.93 1.79 22.32
C LYS A 99 -10.44 1.67 21.98
N ASN A 100 -10.13 0.93 20.91
CA ASN A 100 -8.74 0.59 20.54
C ASN A 100 -8.25 1.36 19.30
N GLY A 101 -9.15 2.05 18.59
CA GLY A 101 -8.79 2.92 17.47
C GLY A 101 -8.53 2.14 16.19
N TRP A 102 -9.32 1.08 15.96
CA TRP A 102 -9.20 0.20 14.79
C TRP A 102 -10.37 0.36 13.85
N VAL A 103 -10.11 0.18 12.56
CA VAL A 103 -11.11 0.17 11.50
C VAL A 103 -10.92 -1.09 10.67
N ALA A 104 -12.00 -1.79 10.30
CA ALA A 104 -11.96 -2.91 9.36
C ALA A 104 -12.91 -2.67 8.18
N LYS A 105 -12.51 -3.06 6.97
CA LYS A 105 -13.38 -3.07 5.80
C LYS A 105 -13.03 -4.22 4.87
N PHE A 106 -14.03 -4.80 4.22
CA PHE A 106 -13.76 -5.64 3.05
C PHE A 106 -13.58 -4.78 1.81
N ASP A 107 -12.67 -5.18 0.93
CA ASP A 107 -12.51 -4.50 -0.36
C ASP A 107 -13.65 -4.78 -1.33
N ASN A 108 -14.33 -5.92 -1.14
CA ASN A 108 -15.52 -6.30 -1.89
C ASN A 108 -16.77 -5.68 -1.26
N PRO A 109 -17.40 -4.66 -1.87
CA PRO A 109 -18.56 -3.98 -1.28
C PRO A 109 -19.74 -4.92 -1.05
N GLN A 110 -19.94 -5.92 -1.92
CA GLN A 110 -21.04 -6.89 -1.82
C GLN A 110 -20.97 -7.72 -0.53
N ARG A 111 -19.76 -7.89 0.02
CA ARG A 111 -19.52 -8.68 1.23
C ARG A 111 -19.17 -7.83 2.45
N SER A 112 -18.99 -6.53 2.25
CA SER A 112 -18.53 -5.59 3.28
C SER A 112 -19.40 -5.52 4.54
N CYS A 113 -20.65 -6.00 4.47
CA CYS A 113 -21.56 -6.09 5.61
C CYS A 113 -21.82 -7.47 6.17
N GLU A 114 -21.15 -8.48 5.63
CA GLU A 114 -21.15 -9.81 6.22
C GLU A 114 -20.34 -9.85 7.53
N ASN A 115 -20.53 -10.91 8.29
CA ASN A 115 -19.87 -11.14 9.56
C ASN A 115 -18.34 -11.26 9.38
N LEU A 116 -17.57 -10.49 10.16
CA LEU A 116 -16.11 -10.55 10.14
C LEU A 116 -15.52 -11.93 10.47
N MET A 117 -16.26 -12.81 11.14
CA MET A 117 -15.82 -14.19 11.43
C MET A 117 -15.75 -15.10 10.19
N GLU A 118 -16.42 -14.74 9.09
CA GLU A 118 -16.64 -15.61 7.92
C GLU A 118 -15.92 -15.12 6.65
N ILE A 119 -14.62 -14.84 6.75
CA ILE A 119 -13.80 -14.63 5.55
C ILE A 119 -13.82 -15.91 4.70
N LYS A 120 -14.16 -15.78 3.42
CA LYS A 120 -14.15 -16.87 2.43
C LYS A 120 -13.04 -16.66 1.40
N VAL A 121 -12.84 -17.68 0.58
CA VAL A 121 -11.93 -17.63 -0.57
C VAL A 121 -12.24 -16.42 -1.45
N GLY A 122 -11.21 -15.65 -1.79
CA GLY A 122 -11.31 -14.43 -2.60
C GLY A 122 -11.71 -13.17 -1.84
N ASP A 123 -11.96 -13.24 -0.54
CA ASP A 123 -12.13 -12.05 0.29
C ASP A 123 -10.80 -11.40 0.64
N HIS A 124 -10.85 -10.08 0.71
CA HIS A 124 -9.78 -9.24 1.25
C HIS A 124 -10.38 -8.37 2.35
N LEU A 125 -9.96 -8.63 3.59
CA LEU A 125 -10.33 -7.86 4.77
C LEU A 125 -9.14 -7.00 5.20
N GLU A 126 -9.31 -5.70 5.12
CA GLU A 126 -8.30 -4.72 5.50
C GLU A 126 -8.59 -4.15 6.89
N PHE A 127 -7.53 -4.01 7.69
CA PHE A 127 -7.54 -3.41 9.00
C PHE A 127 -6.59 -2.22 9.04
N TYR A 128 -7.01 -1.19 9.74
CA TYR A 128 -6.26 0.06 9.92
C TYR A 128 -6.28 0.44 11.40
N ALA A 129 -5.11 0.72 11.96
CA ALA A 129 -4.99 1.33 13.28
C ALA A 129 -4.72 2.83 13.14
N MET A 130 -5.17 3.59 14.14
CA MET A 130 -4.80 5.00 14.26
C MET A 130 -3.29 5.24 14.47
N THR A 131 -2.53 4.21 14.84
CA THR A 131 -1.05 4.24 14.86
C THR A 131 -0.43 4.31 13.46
N GLY A 132 -1.23 4.09 12.41
CA GLY A 132 -0.81 4.07 11.01
C GLY A 132 -0.55 2.66 10.46
N GLU A 133 -0.49 1.66 11.33
CA GLU A 133 -0.32 0.26 10.92
C GLU A 133 -1.56 -0.22 10.18
N SER A 134 -1.35 -1.00 9.12
CA SER A 134 -2.44 -1.66 8.41
C SER A 134 -2.08 -3.07 8.01
N PHE A 135 -3.10 -3.92 8.00
CA PHE A 135 -2.97 -5.35 7.71
C PHE A 135 -4.09 -5.74 6.76
N SER A 136 -3.80 -6.63 5.83
CA SER A 136 -4.82 -7.21 4.96
C SER A 136 -4.78 -8.72 5.07
N TYR A 137 -5.95 -9.30 5.28
CA TYR A 137 -6.18 -10.73 5.45
C TYR A 137 -6.93 -11.25 4.25
N TYR A 138 -6.50 -12.38 3.72
CA TYR A 138 -7.16 -13.00 2.59
C TYR A 138 -7.03 -14.53 2.62
N ILE A 139 -7.93 -15.19 1.91
CA ILE A 139 -7.90 -16.64 1.71
C ILE A 139 -7.74 -16.90 0.21
N ASN A 140 -6.67 -17.59 -0.17
CA ASN A 140 -6.42 -17.90 -1.57
C ASN A 140 -7.35 -19.01 -2.10
N ASP A 141 -7.34 -19.25 -3.41
CA ASP A 141 -8.17 -20.25 -4.08
C ASP A 141 -7.96 -21.69 -3.57
N LYS A 142 -6.84 -21.95 -2.89
CA LYS A 142 -6.50 -23.24 -2.29
C LYS A 142 -6.89 -23.33 -0.81
N GLY A 143 -7.55 -22.31 -0.25
CA GLY A 143 -8.01 -22.27 1.14
C GLY A 143 -6.94 -21.86 2.16
N TYR A 144 -5.74 -21.47 1.73
CA TYR A 144 -4.69 -21.01 2.64
C TYR A 144 -4.97 -19.57 3.09
N LYS A 145 -4.78 -19.33 4.39
CA LYS A 145 -5.09 -18.07 5.07
C LYS A 145 -3.82 -17.27 5.28
N TYR A 146 -3.76 -16.09 4.70
CA TYR A 146 -2.59 -15.24 4.77
C TYR A 146 -2.91 -13.81 5.19
N PHE A 147 -1.95 -13.17 5.84
CA PHE A 147 -1.95 -11.73 6.03
C PHE A 147 -0.67 -11.10 5.48
N TYR A 148 -0.77 -9.84 5.07
CA TYR A 148 0.38 -8.99 4.81
C TYR A 148 0.27 -7.68 5.59
N THR A 149 1.41 -7.19 6.07
CA THR A 149 1.54 -5.90 6.73
C THR A 149 1.77 -4.82 5.69
N ILE A 150 0.96 -3.78 5.70
CA ILE A 150 1.19 -2.56 4.95
C ILE A 150 1.79 -1.57 5.95
N SER A 151 3.10 -1.34 5.83
CA SER A 151 3.81 -0.37 6.66
C SER A 151 3.19 1.01 6.46
N ALA A 152 2.94 1.72 7.57
CA ALA A 152 2.54 3.12 7.53
C ALA A 152 3.55 3.91 6.67
N PRO A 153 3.08 4.81 5.77
CA PRO A 153 3.99 5.78 5.16
C PRO A 153 4.78 6.50 6.27
N GLU A 154 6.10 6.64 6.16
CA GLU A 154 6.95 7.36 7.14
C GLU A 154 6.44 8.78 7.42
N ASN A 155 5.68 9.31 6.46
CA ASN A 155 5.03 10.60 6.48
C ASN A 155 3.50 10.49 6.66
N THR A 156 2.99 9.60 7.49
CA THR A 156 1.76 9.93 8.25
C THR A 156 2.10 11.01 9.28
N VAL A 157 2.68 12.11 8.79
CA VAL A 157 2.56 13.44 9.38
C VAL A 157 1.08 13.57 9.64
N ARG A 158 0.68 13.72 10.91
CA ARG A 158 -0.66 14.17 11.29
C ARG A 158 -1.06 15.22 10.27
N MET A 159 -1.91 14.86 9.31
CA MET A 159 -2.27 15.79 8.25
C MET A 159 -3.01 16.88 8.98
N SER A 160 -2.31 18.00 9.10
CA SER A 160 -2.71 19.12 9.91
C SER A 160 -3.73 19.87 9.05
N THR A 161 -4.93 19.30 8.95
CA THR A 161 -5.94 19.73 7.99
C THR A 161 -6.92 20.67 8.66
N THR A 162 -7.06 21.86 8.10
CA THR A 162 -8.01 22.85 8.57
C THR A 162 -9.31 22.73 7.77
N PHE A 163 -10.41 22.54 8.48
CA PHE A 163 -11.76 22.53 7.93
C PHE A 163 -12.36 23.92 8.12
N ALA A 164 -12.99 24.44 7.07
CA ALA A 164 -13.73 25.70 7.10
C ALA A 164 -15.18 25.45 6.65
N VAL A 165 -16.13 26.15 7.28
CA VAL A 165 -17.53 26.06 6.88
C VAL A 165 -17.69 26.55 5.44
N LYS A 166 -18.38 25.77 4.61
CA LYS A 166 -18.59 26.10 3.19
C LYS A 166 -19.39 27.38 3.00
N SER A 167 -20.31 27.66 3.93
CA SER A 167 -21.24 28.79 3.87
C SER A 167 -21.46 29.37 5.28
N LYS A 168 -20.94 30.58 5.51
CA LYS A 168 -21.14 31.32 6.77
C LYS A 168 -22.62 31.63 7.07
N PRO A 169 -23.47 31.99 6.08
CA PRO A 169 -24.90 32.18 6.32
C PRO A 169 -25.61 30.93 6.86
N ASP A 170 -25.17 29.73 6.48
CA ASP A 170 -25.77 28.48 6.97
C ASP A 170 -25.45 28.24 8.46
N LEU A 171 -24.25 28.65 8.90
CA LEU A 171 -23.87 28.66 10.31
C LEU A 171 -24.73 29.63 11.13
N GLU A 172 -24.99 30.83 10.60
CA GLU A 172 -25.75 31.88 11.30
C GLU A 172 -27.26 31.60 11.33
N SER A 173 -27.82 31.05 10.25
CA SER A 173 -29.23 30.69 10.15
C SER A 173 -29.58 29.35 10.81
N GLY A 174 -28.58 28.48 11.00
CA GLY A 174 -28.78 27.12 11.49
C GLY A 174 -29.56 26.24 10.51
N ASN A 175 -29.38 26.49 9.21
CA ASN A 175 -29.89 25.67 8.13
C ASN A 175 -29.05 24.39 8.04
N HIS A 176 -29.51 23.34 8.71
CA HIS A 176 -28.78 22.06 8.77
C HIS A 176 -29.39 21.03 7.84
N THR A 177 -28.54 20.35 7.07
CA THR A 177 -28.95 19.20 6.26
C THR A 177 -29.04 17.97 7.15
N LYS A 178 -30.19 17.31 7.15
CA LYS A 178 -30.39 16.06 7.92
C LYS A 178 -29.92 14.86 7.10
N LEU A 179 -28.99 14.09 7.65
CA LEU A 179 -28.44 12.89 7.02
C LEU A 179 -28.67 11.65 7.89
N THR A 180 -28.48 10.46 7.31
CA THR A 180 -28.74 9.13 7.91
C THR A 180 -30.22 8.85 8.25
N ASP A 181 -30.53 7.62 8.63
CA ASP A 181 -31.83 7.20 9.15
C ASP A 181 -32.22 7.93 10.45
N GLN A 182 -31.24 8.31 11.26
CA GLN A 182 -31.44 9.06 12.49
C GLN A 182 -31.63 10.58 12.28
N ASN A 183 -31.53 11.08 11.03
CA ASN A 183 -31.71 12.49 10.67
C ASN A 183 -30.77 13.46 11.42
N TYR A 184 -29.51 13.06 11.56
CA TYR A 184 -28.46 13.87 12.17
C TYR A 184 -28.30 15.22 11.44
N PRO A 185 -28.41 16.36 12.15
CA PRO A 185 -28.24 17.68 11.55
C PRO A 185 -26.77 17.91 11.24
N THR A 186 -26.45 18.21 9.99
CA THR A 186 -25.07 18.42 9.54
C THR A 186 -24.88 19.80 8.93
N LEU A 187 -23.64 20.27 9.02
CA LEU A 187 -23.17 21.46 8.33
C LEU A 187 -22.03 21.06 7.37
N GLU A 188 -21.94 21.77 6.25
CA GLU A 188 -20.97 21.48 5.20
C GLU A 188 -19.65 22.20 5.43
N TYR A 189 -18.55 21.46 5.34
CA TYR A 189 -17.19 21.93 5.49
C TYR A 189 -16.35 21.59 4.27
N THR A 190 -15.35 22.43 3.98
CA THR A 190 -14.31 22.17 2.99
C THR A 190 -12.94 22.22 3.66
N ILE A 191 -11.97 21.58 3.03
CA ILE A 191 -10.57 21.66 3.47
C ILE A 191 -9.97 22.93 2.87
N GLU A 192 -9.44 23.82 3.72
CA GLU A 192 -8.77 25.02 3.25
C GLU A 192 -7.57 24.67 2.37
N GLN A 193 -7.37 25.43 1.30
CA GLN A 193 -6.27 25.25 0.33
C GLN A 193 -6.31 23.92 -0.45
N SER A 194 -7.37 23.12 -0.31
CA SER A 194 -7.56 21.93 -1.15
C SER A 194 -8.15 22.31 -2.51
N SER A 195 -7.46 21.96 -3.59
CA SER A 195 -7.95 22.10 -4.97
C SER A 195 -9.00 21.05 -5.34
N ALA A 196 -9.21 20.03 -4.50
CA ALA A 196 -10.11 18.91 -4.79
C ALA A 196 -11.60 19.26 -4.66
N GLY A 197 -11.96 20.39 -4.02
CA GLY A 197 -13.35 20.82 -3.87
C GLY A 197 -14.25 19.88 -3.05
N ALA A 198 -13.64 18.94 -2.32
CA ALA A 198 -14.35 17.97 -1.48
C ALA A 198 -15.13 18.67 -0.35
N VAL A 199 -16.40 18.30 -0.22
CA VAL A 199 -17.32 18.83 0.80
C VAL A 199 -17.68 17.72 1.77
N TYR A 200 -17.47 17.98 3.05
CA TYR A 200 -17.74 17.08 4.16
C TYR A 200 -18.98 17.54 4.91
N SER A 201 -19.96 16.66 5.10
CA SER A 201 -21.12 16.94 5.93
C SER A 201 -20.87 16.43 7.33
N LEU A 202 -20.59 17.35 8.25
CA LEU A 202 -20.21 17.03 9.63
C LEU A 202 -21.37 17.22 10.58
N PHE A 203 -21.58 16.26 11.47
CA PHE A 203 -22.41 16.39 12.67
C PHE A 203 -21.51 16.70 13.87
N ALA A 204 -21.82 17.75 14.60
CA ALA A 204 -20.97 18.26 15.66
C ALA A 204 -21.78 18.66 16.91
N PRO A 205 -21.17 18.62 18.11
CA PRO A 205 -21.78 19.13 19.34
C PRO A 205 -21.89 20.66 19.31
N VAL A 206 -20.94 21.30 18.61
CA VAL A 206 -20.80 22.73 18.43
C VAL A 206 -20.23 22.94 17.03
N PHE A 207 -20.89 23.77 16.23
CA PHE A 207 -20.39 24.12 14.90
C PHE A 207 -19.45 25.33 14.99
N GLU A 208 -18.26 25.17 14.44
CA GLU A 208 -17.23 26.22 14.37
C GLU A 208 -17.10 26.69 12.92
N SER A 209 -16.81 27.97 12.70
CA SER A 209 -16.57 28.48 11.34
C SER A 209 -15.33 27.87 10.70
N GLN A 210 -14.35 27.53 11.52
CA GLN A 210 -13.09 26.92 11.11
C GLN A 210 -12.52 26.15 12.30
N PHE A 211 -11.92 24.99 12.05
CA PHE A 211 -11.23 24.21 13.08
C PHE A 211 -10.14 23.33 12.46
N PHE A 212 -9.21 22.91 13.31
CA PHE A 212 -8.09 22.05 12.97
C PHE A 212 -8.37 20.60 13.36
N VAL A 213 -8.15 19.65 12.45
CA VAL A 213 -8.29 18.21 12.75
C VAL A 213 -7.02 17.69 13.42
N ARG A 214 -7.18 17.12 14.61
CA ARG A 214 -6.10 16.47 15.37
C ARG A 214 -6.01 14.98 15.09
N ASP A 215 -7.16 14.30 15.14
CA ASP A 215 -7.28 12.86 15.05
C ASP A 215 -8.47 12.47 14.17
N TYR A 216 -8.36 11.33 13.48
CA TYR A 216 -9.40 10.76 12.61
C TYR A 216 -9.50 9.25 12.85
N LEU A 217 -10.73 8.75 12.96
CA LEU A 217 -11.05 7.32 13.07
C LEU A 217 -12.21 6.98 12.13
N GLY A 218 -11.92 6.34 11.01
CA GLY A 218 -12.95 5.92 10.05
C GLY A 218 -12.38 5.46 8.71
N SER A 219 -13.24 5.46 7.69
CA SER A 219 -12.86 5.13 6.32
C SER A 219 -13.51 6.07 5.29
N PHE A 220 -12.88 6.20 4.12
CA PHE A 220 -13.38 7.01 2.98
C PHE A 220 -13.66 8.49 3.31
N GLY A 221 -12.98 9.08 4.29
CA GLY A 221 -13.26 10.46 4.75
C GLY A 221 -14.55 10.60 5.57
N THR A 222 -15.16 9.47 5.94
CA THR A 222 -16.31 9.39 6.86
C THR A 222 -15.89 8.75 8.18
N GLY A 223 -16.61 9.00 9.27
CA GLY A 223 -16.25 8.53 10.61
C GLY A 223 -15.99 9.68 11.59
N TYR A 224 -15.24 9.40 12.65
CA TYR A 224 -15.03 10.34 13.75
C TYR A 224 -13.83 11.26 13.47
N TYR A 225 -13.99 12.53 13.80
CA TYR A 225 -12.94 13.55 13.76
C TYR A 225 -12.84 14.22 15.11
N GLU A 226 -11.62 14.56 15.54
CA GLU A 226 -11.39 15.36 16.74
C GLU A 226 -10.74 16.69 16.38
N ASN A 227 -11.27 17.78 16.92
CA ASN A 227 -10.67 19.10 16.73
C ASN A 227 -9.58 19.42 17.77
N GLN A 228 -8.91 20.56 17.60
CA GLN A 228 -7.88 21.07 18.52
C GLN A 228 -8.38 21.30 19.96
N HIS A 229 -9.69 21.46 20.16
CA HIS A 229 -10.33 21.66 21.46
C HIS A 229 -10.78 20.35 22.12
N GLY A 230 -10.53 19.20 21.49
CA GLY A 230 -10.93 17.88 22.00
C GLY A 230 -12.44 17.60 21.87
N HIS A 231 -13.12 18.30 20.94
CA HIS A 231 -14.50 17.99 20.57
C HIS A 231 -14.50 16.97 19.44
N THR A 232 -15.27 15.89 19.62
CA THR A 232 -15.53 14.91 18.57
C THR A 232 -16.68 15.33 17.69
N MET A 233 -16.48 15.18 16.38
CA MET A 233 -17.46 15.37 15.32
C MET A 233 -17.55 14.07 14.49
N LEU A 234 -18.62 13.94 13.72
CA LEU A 234 -18.87 12.78 12.88
C LEU A 234 -19.11 13.22 11.43
N SER A 235 -18.25 12.78 10.51
CA SER A 235 -18.42 12.97 9.08
C SER A 235 -19.36 11.91 8.52
N LEU A 236 -20.51 12.35 8.02
CA LEU A 236 -21.60 11.50 7.53
C LEU A 236 -21.69 11.47 6.01
N ALA A 237 -21.08 12.42 5.32
CA ALA A 237 -20.95 12.38 3.88
C ALA A 237 -19.71 13.10 3.39
N LEU A 238 -19.17 12.60 2.28
CA LEU A 238 -18.16 13.23 1.45
C LEU A 238 -18.76 13.36 0.04
N HIS A 239 -18.85 14.58 -0.48
CA HIS A 239 -19.38 14.83 -1.82
C HIS A 239 -18.60 15.92 -2.54
N SER A 240 -18.99 16.23 -3.78
CA SER A 240 -18.33 17.19 -4.68
C SER A 240 -16.92 16.81 -5.16
N ASP A 241 -16.43 15.60 -4.86
CA ASP A 241 -15.39 14.94 -5.65
C ASP A 241 -16.08 14.21 -6.83
N PRO A 242 -15.74 14.53 -8.10
CA PRO A 242 -16.38 13.94 -9.28
C PRO A 242 -16.13 12.43 -9.42
N GLN A 243 -15.19 11.86 -8.67
CA GLN A 243 -14.89 10.42 -8.70
C GLN A 243 -15.39 9.68 -7.47
N ASN A 244 -15.52 10.37 -6.31
CA ASN A 244 -15.86 9.75 -5.04
C ASN A 244 -16.95 10.53 -4.29
N VAL A 245 -18.14 9.93 -4.17
CA VAL A 245 -19.20 10.41 -3.30
C VAL A 245 -19.51 9.32 -2.30
N ILE A 246 -19.50 9.61 -1.01
CA ILE A 246 -19.80 8.63 0.05
C ILE A 246 -20.83 9.25 0.99
N LYS A 247 -21.88 8.51 1.34
CA LYS A 247 -22.89 8.91 2.32
C LYS A 247 -23.20 7.77 3.27
N ILE A 248 -23.00 8.01 4.57
CA ILE A 248 -23.44 7.11 5.63
C ILE A 248 -24.97 7.10 5.67
N GLN A 249 -25.54 5.90 5.63
CA GLN A 249 -26.97 5.66 5.70
C GLN A 249 -27.41 5.34 7.13
N LYS A 250 -26.61 4.56 7.85
CA LYS A 250 -26.95 4.01 9.16
C LYS A 250 -25.68 3.71 9.96
N ILE A 251 -25.75 3.87 11.28
CA ILE A 251 -24.71 3.46 12.23
C ILE A 251 -25.36 2.55 13.27
N THR A 252 -24.73 1.43 13.59
CA THR A 252 -25.24 0.47 14.58
C THR A 252 -24.17 0.02 15.54
N ASP A 253 -24.57 -0.23 16.79
CA ASP A 253 -23.79 -1.02 17.74
C ASP A 253 -23.72 -2.48 17.32
N VAL A 254 -22.54 -3.06 17.44
CA VAL A 254 -22.26 -4.45 17.09
C VAL A 254 -21.28 -5.06 18.10
N ALA A 255 -21.16 -6.38 18.10
CA ALA A 255 -20.13 -7.12 18.83
C ALA A 255 -19.48 -8.14 17.87
N GLU A 256 -18.91 -7.63 16.78
CA GLU A 256 -18.28 -8.46 15.76
C GLU A 256 -16.78 -8.57 16.02
N CYS A 257 -16.25 -9.79 15.97
CA CYS A 257 -14.83 -10.05 16.18
C CYS A 257 -14.25 -10.83 15.00
N PHE A 258 -13.00 -10.54 14.66
CA PHE A 258 -12.19 -11.26 13.70
C PHE A 258 -11.07 -11.99 14.44
N ASN A 259 -10.86 -13.27 14.15
CA ASN A 259 -9.76 -14.05 14.72
C ASN A 259 -8.64 -14.25 13.69
N GLY A 260 -7.54 -13.52 13.86
CA GLY A 260 -6.35 -13.61 13.01
C GLY A 260 -5.44 -14.80 13.29
N SER A 261 -5.68 -15.59 14.34
CA SER A 261 -4.73 -16.60 14.82
C SER A 261 -4.39 -17.69 13.81
N SER A 262 -5.32 -17.99 12.90
CA SER A 262 -5.14 -19.00 11.84
C SER A 262 -4.48 -18.46 10.56
N PHE A 263 -4.15 -17.17 10.51
CA PHE A 263 -3.53 -16.55 9.35
C PHE A 263 -2.00 -16.54 9.48
N GLU A 264 -1.32 -16.87 8.40
CA GLU A 264 0.14 -16.86 8.31
C GLU A 264 0.63 -15.60 7.61
N SER A 265 1.82 -15.12 7.97
CA SER A 265 2.43 -14.01 7.25
C SER A 265 2.80 -14.49 5.84
N GLN A 266 2.23 -13.87 4.81
CA GLN A 266 2.59 -14.20 3.44
C GLN A 266 4.08 -13.92 3.18
N HIS A 267 4.60 -12.86 3.79
CA HIS A 267 6.00 -12.50 3.68
C HIS A 267 6.92 -13.61 4.24
N GLU A 268 6.63 -14.10 5.44
CA GLU A 268 7.38 -15.22 6.04
C GLU A 268 7.28 -16.49 5.17
N ARG A 269 6.08 -16.78 4.64
CA ARG A 269 5.88 -17.95 3.79
C ARG A 269 6.66 -17.87 2.47
N SER A 270 6.64 -16.72 1.81
CA SER A 270 7.44 -16.48 0.60
C SER A 270 8.93 -16.67 0.88
N ASN A 271 9.44 -16.12 1.98
CA ASN A 271 10.85 -16.27 2.37
C ASN A 271 11.24 -17.76 2.56
N VAL A 272 10.36 -18.55 3.18
CA VAL A 272 10.60 -19.99 3.37
C VAL A 272 10.65 -20.73 2.03
N ILE A 273 9.72 -20.45 1.12
CA ILE A 273 9.66 -21.08 -0.20
C ILE A 273 10.88 -20.70 -1.04
N GLU A 274 11.24 -19.42 -1.07
CA GLU A 274 12.41 -18.93 -1.81
C GLU A 274 13.70 -19.56 -1.29
N ASN A 275 13.87 -19.65 0.03
CA ASN A 275 15.01 -20.33 0.63
C ASN A 275 15.08 -21.81 0.24
N GLN A 276 13.95 -22.52 0.22
CA GLN A 276 13.89 -23.92 -0.22
C GLN A 276 14.31 -24.08 -1.69
N ILE A 277 13.82 -23.20 -2.58
CA ILE A 277 14.22 -23.18 -3.99
C ILE A 277 15.73 -22.93 -4.14
N HIS A 278 16.28 -21.98 -3.38
CA HIS A 278 17.71 -21.69 -3.37
C HIS A 278 18.52 -22.90 -2.88
N GLU A 279 18.09 -23.58 -1.82
CA GLU A 279 18.74 -24.79 -1.32
C GLU A 279 18.70 -25.93 -2.34
N GLU A 280 17.57 -26.15 -3.00
CA GLU A 280 17.42 -27.18 -4.04
C GLU A 280 18.34 -26.90 -5.23
N ARG A 281 18.33 -25.67 -5.77
CA ARG A 281 19.26 -25.25 -6.83
C ARG A 281 20.72 -25.41 -6.43
N ASN A 282 21.07 -25.10 -5.18
CA ASN A 282 22.44 -25.28 -4.69
C ASN A 282 22.83 -26.77 -4.62
N ARG A 283 21.92 -27.65 -4.22
CA ARG A 283 22.15 -29.12 -4.28
C ARG A 283 22.34 -29.61 -5.70
N GLU A 284 21.54 -29.13 -6.66
CA GLU A 284 21.71 -29.47 -8.08
C GLU A 284 23.06 -29.01 -8.63
N LEU A 285 23.53 -27.82 -8.23
CA LEU A 285 24.84 -27.30 -8.64
C LEU A 285 25.99 -28.13 -8.04
N LEU A 286 25.88 -28.54 -6.78
CA LEU A 286 26.86 -29.45 -6.15
C LEU A 286 26.90 -30.80 -6.85
N ALA A 287 25.75 -31.34 -7.25
CA ALA A 287 25.68 -32.57 -8.05
C ALA A 287 26.34 -32.38 -9.42
N GLN A 288 26.08 -31.26 -10.11
CA GLN A 288 26.73 -30.92 -11.38
C GLN A 288 28.24 -30.79 -11.23
N GLU A 289 28.73 -30.16 -10.16
CA GLU A 289 30.15 -30.02 -9.81
C GLU A 289 30.82 -31.40 -9.67
N SER A 290 30.19 -32.31 -8.93
CA SER A 290 30.67 -33.69 -8.75
C SER A 290 30.66 -34.53 -10.04
N ALA A 291 29.76 -34.20 -10.98
CA ALA A 291 29.62 -34.87 -12.27
C ALA A 291 30.53 -34.29 -13.37
N VAL A 292 31.30 -33.23 -13.10
CA VAL A 292 32.27 -32.69 -14.06
C VAL A 292 33.50 -33.60 -14.13
N SER A 293 33.39 -34.74 -14.83
CA SER A 293 34.52 -35.58 -15.22
C SER A 293 35.03 -35.19 -16.61
N GLY A 294 36.31 -34.85 -16.74
CA GLY A 294 37.00 -34.55 -18.00
C GLY A 294 37.56 -33.12 -18.14
N ASP A 295 38.39 -32.89 -19.16
CA ASP A 295 39.18 -31.65 -19.41
C ASP A 295 38.37 -30.42 -19.88
N CYS A 296 37.05 -30.45 -19.72
CA CYS A 296 36.20 -29.38 -20.24
C CYS A 296 36.14 -28.16 -19.31
N ALA A 297 37.10 -27.23 -19.45
CA ALA A 297 37.18 -26.02 -18.63
C ALA A 297 35.90 -25.15 -18.65
N ALA A 298 35.15 -25.15 -19.76
CA ALA A 298 33.88 -24.43 -19.89
C ALA A 298 32.79 -24.96 -18.94
N LYS A 299 32.74 -26.28 -18.68
CA LYS A 299 31.77 -26.88 -17.74
C LYS A 299 32.02 -26.42 -16.30
N ARG A 300 33.30 -26.38 -15.87
CA ARG A 300 33.67 -25.88 -14.54
C ARG A 300 33.28 -24.41 -14.36
N LYS A 301 33.66 -23.56 -15.33
CA LYS A 301 33.30 -22.13 -15.34
C LYS A 301 31.79 -21.89 -15.37
N LEU A 302 31.02 -22.76 -16.03
CA LEU A 302 29.56 -22.68 -16.05
C LEU A 302 28.95 -22.92 -14.66
N VAL A 303 29.44 -23.93 -13.94
CA VAL A 303 28.99 -24.23 -12.57
C VAL A 303 29.35 -23.07 -11.62
N GLU A 304 30.59 -22.56 -11.69
CA GLU A 304 31.03 -21.40 -10.92
C GLU A 304 30.15 -20.16 -11.19
N LEU A 305 29.87 -19.85 -12.46
CA LEU A 305 29.01 -18.73 -12.83
C LEU A 305 27.58 -18.92 -12.29
N LYS A 306 26.99 -20.11 -12.43
CA LYS A 306 25.65 -20.40 -11.89
C LYS A 306 25.59 -20.23 -10.38
N ARG A 307 26.66 -20.59 -9.66
CA ARG A 307 26.78 -20.39 -8.20
C ARG A 307 26.81 -18.92 -7.82
N ASP A 308 27.63 -18.13 -8.51
CA ASP A 308 27.71 -16.67 -8.32
C ASP A 308 26.38 -15.97 -8.64
N MET A 309 25.68 -16.41 -9.69
CA MET A 309 24.34 -15.92 -10.02
C MET A 309 23.33 -16.25 -8.93
N LEU A 310 23.30 -17.49 -8.43
CA LEU A 310 22.38 -17.94 -7.38
C LEU A 310 22.59 -17.17 -6.07
N GLU A 311 23.84 -16.89 -5.69
CA GLU A 311 24.16 -16.11 -4.50
C GLU A 311 23.69 -14.64 -4.64
N LYS A 312 23.85 -14.03 -5.81
CA LYS A 312 23.33 -12.68 -6.10
C LYS A 312 21.81 -12.62 -6.07
N GLU A 313 21.14 -13.64 -6.62
CA GLU A 313 19.68 -13.77 -6.58
C GLU A 313 19.20 -13.89 -5.12
N LYS A 314 19.87 -14.70 -4.29
CA LYS A 314 19.57 -14.84 -2.87
C LYS A 314 19.74 -13.51 -2.12
N GLN A 315 20.85 -12.81 -2.32
CA GLN A 315 21.09 -11.49 -1.69
C GLN A 315 20.05 -10.45 -2.11
N ALA A 316 19.68 -10.42 -3.38
CA ALA A 316 18.62 -9.54 -3.89
C ALA A 316 17.26 -9.87 -3.25
N THR A 317 16.94 -11.16 -3.11
CA THR A 317 15.71 -11.66 -2.51
C THR A 317 15.63 -11.33 -1.02
N GLU A 318 16.68 -11.64 -0.24
CA GLU A 318 16.76 -11.27 1.18
C GLU A 318 16.63 -9.76 1.40
N LEU A 319 17.20 -8.96 0.50
CA LEU A 319 17.11 -7.50 0.55
C LEU A 319 15.71 -6.99 0.22
N ALA A 320 15.09 -7.48 -0.85
CA ALA A 320 13.71 -7.17 -1.20
C ALA A 320 12.78 -7.47 -0.01
N ASN A 321 13.07 -8.57 0.68
CA ASN A 321 12.28 -9.05 1.79
C ASN A 321 12.45 -8.20 3.06
N ARG A 322 13.66 -7.75 3.39
CA ARG A 322 13.90 -6.87 4.55
C ARG A 322 13.51 -5.42 4.35
N ALA A 323 13.53 -4.92 3.11
CA ALA A 323 13.40 -3.50 2.82
C ALA A 323 12.01 -2.91 3.12
N GLY A 324 10.95 -3.73 3.21
CA GLY A 324 9.61 -3.25 3.57
C GLY A 324 9.08 -2.09 2.71
N GLY A 325 9.57 -1.97 1.46
CA GLY A 325 9.26 -0.89 0.53
C GLY A 325 10.25 0.28 0.46
N ARG A 326 11.28 0.34 1.34
CA ARG A 326 12.33 1.36 1.31
C ARG A 326 13.65 0.81 0.83
N LEU A 327 14.04 1.20 -0.39
CA LEU A 327 15.29 0.77 -1.01
C LEU A 327 16.20 1.99 -1.20
N SER A 328 17.40 1.96 -0.62
CA SER A 328 18.46 2.92 -0.93
C SER A 328 18.95 2.71 -2.38
N VAL A 329 19.71 3.67 -2.92
CA VAL A 329 20.35 3.52 -4.24
C VAL A 329 21.23 2.26 -4.29
N ARG A 330 21.93 1.95 -3.19
CA ARG A 330 22.73 0.73 -3.07
C ARG A 330 21.86 -0.53 -3.05
N ASP A 331 20.65 -0.45 -2.51
CA ASP A 331 19.73 -1.59 -2.48
C ASP A 331 19.15 -1.86 -3.88
N LEU A 332 18.81 -0.79 -4.60
CA LEU A 332 18.40 -0.88 -6.01
C LEU A 332 19.51 -1.48 -6.89
N GLU A 333 20.77 -1.13 -6.64
CA GLU A 333 21.91 -1.75 -7.33
C GLU A 333 22.06 -3.24 -7.01
N THR A 334 21.79 -3.63 -5.77
CA THR A 334 21.85 -5.04 -5.34
C THR A 334 20.71 -5.86 -5.96
N LEU A 335 19.50 -5.30 -5.99
CA LEU A 335 18.36 -5.89 -6.71
C LEU A 335 18.64 -6.02 -8.22
N ALA A 336 19.25 -5.01 -8.83
CA ALA A 336 19.62 -5.03 -10.24
C ALA A 336 20.68 -6.11 -10.55
N LYS A 337 21.63 -6.35 -9.64
CA LYS A 337 22.66 -7.40 -9.79
C LYS A 337 22.07 -8.81 -9.75
N GLY A 338 21.01 -9.03 -8.97
CA GLY A 338 20.30 -10.31 -8.93
C GLY A 338 19.69 -10.73 -10.27
N ASN A 339 19.37 -9.77 -11.14
CA ASN A 339 18.73 -9.99 -12.45
C ASN A 339 19.59 -9.46 -13.63
N ASP A 340 20.92 -9.46 -13.50
CA ASP A 340 21.80 -8.91 -14.54
C ASP A 340 21.88 -9.81 -15.79
N VAL A 341 21.26 -9.34 -16.89
CA VAL A 341 21.28 -9.99 -18.20
C VAL A 341 22.68 -10.22 -18.79
N LEU A 342 23.71 -9.52 -18.30
CA LEU A 342 25.10 -9.80 -18.67
C LEU A 342 25.53 -11.20 -18.20
N ASN A 343 25.06 -11.65 -17.04
CA ASN A 343 25.38 -12.99 -16.53
C ASN A 343 24.62 -14.06 -17.32
N GLU A 344 23.38 -13.80 -17.74
CA GLU A 344 22.65 -14.70 -18.65
C GLU A 344 23.34 -14.84 -20.02
N ALA A 345 23.83 -13.74 -20.60
CA ALA A 345 24.61 -13.81 -21.84
C ALA A 345 25.91 -14.64 -21.68
N LYS A 346 26.64 -14.46 -20.57
CA LYS A 346 27.82 -15.28 -20.25
C LYS A 346 27.48 -16.75 -20.04
N LYS A 347 26.35 -17.04 -19.39
CA LYS A 347 25.83 -18.40 -19.19
C LYS A 347 25.53 -19.08 -20.53
N HIS A 348 24.81 -18.43 -21.44
CA HIS A 348 24.55 -18.98 -22.78
C HIS A 348 25.84 -19.27 -23.57
N LYS A 349 26.85 -18.40 -23.46
CA LYS A 349 28.16 -18.66 -24.05
C LYS A 349 28.79 -19.93 -23.49
N LEU A 350 28.86 -20.05 -22.17
CA LEU A 350 29.48 -21.20 -21.50
C LEU A 350 28.72 -22.51 -21.76
N GLU A 351 27.39 -22.47 -21.87
CA GLU A 351 26.56 -23.61 -22.29
C GLU A 351 26.91 -24.09 -23.70
N LEU A 352 27.07 -23.15 -24.64
CA LEU A 352 27.49 -23.47 -26.01
C LEU A 352 28.93 -24.01 -26.07
N GLU A 353 29.87 -23.41 -25.32
CA GLU A 353 31.26 -23.88 -25.23
C GLU A 353 31.35 -25.28 -24.60
N ALA A 354 30.56 -25.55 -23.56
CA ALA A 354 30.45 -26.88 -22.96
C ALA A 354 29.90 -27.91 -23.96
N LYS A 355 28.89 -27.54 -24.76
CA LYS A 355 28.35 -28.41 -25.82
C LYS A 355 29.38 -28.65 -26.93
N ALA A 356 30.13 -27.62 -27.35
CA ALA A 356 31.19 -27.78 -28.35
C ALA A 356 32.28 -28.76 -27.88
N CYS A 357 32.62 -28.69 -26.61
CA CYS A 357 33.59 -29.57 -25.97
C CYS A 357 33.13 -31.03 -25.98
N GLU A 358 31.85 -31.31 -25.67
CA GLU A 358 31.26 -32.65 -25.76
C GLU A 358 31.27 -33.19 -27.19
N LEU A 359 30.92 -32.36 -28.18
CA LEU A 359 30.94 -32.74 -29.59
C LEU A 359 32.35 -33.04 -30.10
N ARG A 360 33.36 -32.27 -29.65
CA ARG A 360 34.77 -32.52 -29.97
C ARG A 360 35.26 -33.83 -29.39
N TYR A 361 34.91 -34.13 -28.14
CA TYR A 361 35.21 -35.41 -27.52
C TYR A 361 34.53 -36.55 -28.28
N SER A 362 33.24 -36.43 -28.59
CA SER A 362 32.50 -37.42 -29.41
C SER A 362 33.15 -37.66 -30.77
N ASN A 363 33.61 -36.61 -31.45
CA ASN A 363 34.34 -36.72 -32.71
C ASN A 363 35.67 -37.46 -32.59
N SER A 364 36.37 -37.30 -31.46
CA SER A 364 37.64 -38.00 -31.21
C SER A 364 37.46 -39.49 -30.90
N THR A 365 36.29 -39.89 -30.40
CA THR A 365 36.01 -41.27 -30.00
C THR A 365 35.19 -42.06 -31.03
N THR A 366 34.43 -41.39 -31.90
CA THR A 366 33.56 -42.05 -32.89
C THR A 366 34.30 -42.40 -34.18
N THR A 367 34.00 -43.56 -34.75
CA THR A 367 34.52 -43.99 -36.06
C THR A 367 33.56 -43.67 -37.21
N SER A 368 32.32 -43.25 -36.93
CA SER A 368 31.32 -42.93 -37.96
C SER A 368 31.54 -41.54 -38.56
N GLU A 369 31.79 -41.49 -39.87
CA GLU A 369 31.96 -40.24 -40.62
C GLU A 369 30.66 -39.42 -40.71
N GLU A 370 29.49 -40.06 -40.76
CA GLU A 370 28.20 -39.36 -40.74
C GLU A 370 27.99 -38.60 -39.42
N VAL A 371 28.35 -39.23 -38.30
CA VAL A 371 28.29 -38.60 -36.97
C VAL A 371 29.27 -37.43 -36.89
N LYS A 372 30.51 -37.59 -37.38
CA LYS A 372 31.49 -36.51 -37.45
C LYS A 372 31.02 -35.33 -38.29
N ALA A 373 30.47 -35.59 -39.49
CA ALA A 373 29.94 -34.55 -40.38
C ALA A 373 28.79 -33.76 -39.73
N ARG A 374 27.89 -34.47 -39.03
CA ARG A 374 26.80 -33.85 -38.27
C ARG A 374 27.33 -32.99 -37.11
N ASN A 375 28.25 -33.52 -36.33
CA ASN A 375 28.88 -32.81 -35.21
C ASN A 375 29.64 -31.58 -35.70
N ASN A 376 30.36 -31.66 -36.83
CA ASN A 376 31.06 -30.53 -37.43
C ASN A 376 30.10 -29.41 -37.86
N THR A 377 28.95 -29.77 -38.45
CA THR A 377 27.90 -28.79 -38.77
C THR A 377 27.38 -28.07 -37.51
N GLN A 378 27.16 -28.83 -36.43
CA GLN A 378 26.75 -28.26 -35.15
C GLN A 378 27.84 -27.38 -34.52
N LEU A 379 29.10 -27.77 -34.61
CA LEU A 379 30.24 -26.98 -34.14
C LEU A 379 30.36 -25.64 -34.88
N THR A 380 30.12 -25.62 -36.20
CA THR A 380 30.06 -24.37 -36.98
C THR A 380 28.93 -23.46 -36.50
N CYS A 381 27.73 -24.00 -36.28
CA CYS A 381 26.63 -23.24 -35.69
C CYS A 381 27.01 -22.66 -34.33
N ILE A 382 27.56 -23.50 -33.44
CA ILE A 382 27.96 -23.09 -32.09
C ILE A 382 29.00 -21.97 -32.17
N SER A 383 30.01 -22.09 -33.03
CA SER A 383 31.04 -21.06 -33.22
C SER A 383 30.42 -19.72 -33.63
N ASN A 384 29.50 -19.73 -34.59
CA ASN A 384 28.79 -18.52 -35.03
C ASN A 384 27.95 -17.91 -33.90
N SER A 385 27.24 -18.73 -33.14
CA SER A 385 26.43 -18.28 -32.01
C SER A 385 27.29 -17.71 -30.87
N VAL A 386 28.44 -18.32 -30.56
CA VAL A 386 29.39 -17.81 -29.57
C VAL A 386 29.93 -16.43 -29.98
N THR A 387 30.27 -16.23 -31.25
CA THR A 387 30.67 -14.91 -31.77
C THR A 387 29.59 -13.87 -31.54
N ARG A 388 28.34 -14.16 -31.93
CA ARG A 388 27.21 -13.24 -31.73
C ARG A 388 26.93 -12.95 -30.24
N ILE A 389 27.14 -13.93 -29.36
CA ILE A 389 27.01 -13.72 -27.92
C ILE A 389 28.15 -12.85 -27.38
N ASN A 390 29.38 -13.00 -27.88
CA ASN A 390 30.49 -12.12 -27.49
C ASN A 390 30.22 -10.66 -27.90
N ASP A 391 29.62 -10.45 -29.08
CA ASP A 391 29.19 -9.11 -29.52
C ASP A 391 28.11 -8.54 -28.58
N LEU A 392 27.15 -9.38 -28.18
CA LEU A 392 26.14 -9.01 -27.18
C LEU A 392 26.79 -8.66 -25.83
N ILE A 393 27.68 -9.49 -25.30
CA ILE A 393 28.41 -9.25 -24.04
C ILE A 393 29.15 -7.91 -24.10
N THR A 394 29.84 -7.63 -25.21
CA THR A 394 30.56 -6.37 -25.42
C THR A 394 29.61 -5.17 -25.43
N SER A 395 28.44 -5.31 -26.08
CA SER A 395 27.38 -4.30 -26.08
C SER A 395 26.84 -4.03 -24.68
N LEU A 396 26.55 -5.07 -23.89
CA LEU A 396 26.05 -4.92 -22.52
C LEU A 396 27.10 -4.26 -21.60
N GLN A 397 28.38 -4.60 -21.75
CA GLN A 397 29.47 -3.97 -20.99
C GLN A 397 29.69 -2.51 -21.36
N SER A 398 29.43 -2.10 -22.61
CA SER A 398 29.54 -0.69 -23.00
C SER A 398 28.44 0.15 -22.35
N ILE A 399 27.23 -0.41 -22.18
CA ILE A 399 26.13 0.24 -21.44
C ILE A 399 26.51 0.42 -19.96
N ASP A 400 27.15 -0.56 -19.32
CA ASP A 400 27.64 -0.44 -17.94
C ASP A 400 28.64 0.73 -17.76
N ARG A 401 29.48 0.97 -18.77
CA ARG A 401 30.49 2.03 -18.79
C ARG A 401 29.93 3.41 -19.18
N SER A 402 28.69 3.49 -19.65
CA SER A 402 28.07 4.76 -20.04
C SER A 402 27.82 5.68 -18.84
N ARG A 403 27.58 6.97 -19.09
CA ARG A 403 27.22 7.96 -18.06
C ARG A 403 25.73 7.93 -17.68
N LEU A 404 24.99 6.92 -18.11
CA LEU A 404 23.56 6.76 -17.77
C LEU A 404 23.39 6.53 -16.26
N SER A 405 22.22 6.88 -15.73
CA SER A 405 21.84 6.51 -14.36
C SER A 405 21.72 4.98 -14.23
N SER A 406 21.87 4.45 -13.02
CA SER A 406 21.78 3.00 -12.78
C SER A 406 20.45 2.38 -13.27
N ALA A 407 19.33 3.09 -13.11
CA ALA A 407 18.02 2.66 -13.61
C ALA A 407 17.95 2.66 -15.14
N SER A 408 18.45 3.71 -15.80
CA SER A 408 18.49 3.78 -17.26
C SER A 408 19.42 2.71 -17.85
N LYS A 409 20.56 2.43 -17.21
CA LYS A 409 21.47 1.33 -17.60
C LYS A 409 20.75 -0.02 -17.59
N LEU A 410 20.01 -0.32 -16.51
CA LEU A 410 19.28 -1.59 -16.38
C LEU A 410 18.25 -1.78 -17.50
N VAL A 411 17.43 -0.75 -17.76
CA VAL A 411 16.43 -0.78 -18.84
C VAL A 411 17.09 -0.99 -20.20
N SER A 412 18.15 -0.22 -20.50
CA SER A 412 18.88 -0.34 -21.76
C SER A 412 19.53 -1.72 -21.93
N LYS A 413 20.14 -2.28 -20.88
CA LYS A 413 20.71 -3.65 -20.91
C LYS A 413 19.63 -4.69 -21.20
N ASN A 414 18.50 -4.62 -20.52
CA ASN A 414 17.40 -5.57 -20.71
C ASN A 414 16.82 -5.50 -22.13
N GLN A 415 16.63 -4.29 -22.66
CA GLN A 415 16.17 -4.10 -24.04
C GLN A 415 17.16 -4.67 -25.06
N GLU A 416 18.45 -4.31 -24.92
CA GLU A 416 19.52 -4.78 -25.81
C GLU A 416 19.62 -6.32 -25.80
N TYR A 417 19.59 -6.93 -24.60
CA TYR A 417 19.60 -8.37 -24.44
C TYR A 417 18.40 -9.03 -25.14
N MET A 418 17.18 -8.57 -24.87
CA MET A 418 15.95 -9.16 -25.41
C MET A 418 15.84 -9.02 -26.93
N GLN A 419 16.39 -7.95 -27.51
CA GLN A 419 16.43 -7.75 -28.95
C GLN A 419 17.43 -8.69 -29.62
N LYS A 420 18.66 -8.76 -29.10
CA LYS A 420 19.74 -9.52 -29.73
C LYS A 420 19.63 -11.02 -29.51
N ILE A 421 19.25 -11.47 -28.31
CA ILE A 421 19.25 -12.91 -27.98
C ILE A 421 18.28 -13.71 -28.87
N LYS A 422 17.16 -13.11 -29.29
CA LYS A 422 16.19 -13.72 -30.21
C LYS A 422 16.74 -14.01 -31.60
N THR A 423 17.81 -13.32 -31.99
CA THR A 423 18.46 -13.48 -33.30
C THR A 423 19.61 -14.51 -33.29
N ILE A 424 19.93 -15.06 -32.11
CA ILE A 424 21.03 -16.01 -31.91
C ILE A 424 20.44 -17.41 -31.81
N ASN A 425 20.86 -18.33 -32.68
CA ASN A 425 20.45 -19.73 -32.59
C ASN A 425 21.20 -20.41 -31.44
N LEU A 426 20.60 -20.42 -30.25
CA LEU A 426 21.15 -21.08 -29.05
C LEU A 426 20.99 -22.61 -29.09
N SER A 427 20.00 -23.11 -29.84
CA SER A 427 19.72 -24.55 -29.88
C SER A 427 20.82 -25.31 -30.62
N CYS A 428 21.32 -24.73 -31.73
CA CYS A 428 22.12 -25.40 -32.75
C CYS A 428 21.65 -26.85 -32.99
N ARG A 429 20.32 -27.05 -32.96
CA ARG A 429 19.65 -28.28 -33.37
C ARG A 429 19.30 -28.13 -34.85
N ARG A 430 19.24 -29.28 -35.54
CA ARG A 430 18.86 -29.32 -36.95
C ARG A 430 17.42 -28.89 -37.10
#